data_AF-A0A357BJQ9-F1
#
_entry.id   AF-A0A357BJQ9-F1
#
_cell.length_a   1.000
_cell.length_b   1.000
_cell.length_c   1.000
_cell.angle_alpha   90.00
_cell.angle_beta   90.00
_cell.angle_gamma   90.00
#
_symmetry.space_group_name_H-M   'P 1'
#
loop_
_entity.id
_entity.type
_entity.pdbx_description
1 polymer ?
#
loop_
_entity_poly.entity_id
_entity_poly.type
_entity_poly.pdbx_seq_one_letter_code
_entity_poly.pdbx_strand_id
1 'polypeptide(L)'
;MKYFLFISFNSGLNHNALYESLIAVRESLEQLVVDEGLNVEAEGIPKAEDLIKHFELGDDYVGGLSNGDWFHIQETSDENIQKTLGKILV
;
A
#
# COMPACT_ATOMS: atom_id res chain seq x y z
N MET A 1 12.91 -5.00 -8.04
CA MET A 1 11.77 -5.48 -7.22
C MET A 1 10.72 -4.39 -7.27
N LYS A 2 9.43 -4.73 -7.37
CA LYS A 2 8.37 -3.73 -7.37
C LYS A 2 7.43 -3.97 -6.21
N TYR A 3 6.70 -2.93 -5.84
CA TYR A 3 5.76 -2.96 -4.74
C TYR A 3 4.40 -2.57 -5.27
N PHE A 4 3.45 -3.49 -5.11
CA PHE A 4 2.06 -3.25 -5.44
C PHE A 4 1.38 -2.64 -4.22
N LEU A 5 0.72 -1.50 -4.41
CA LEU A 5 -0.12 -0.85 -3.42
C LEU A 5 -1.57 -0.93 -3.90
N PHE A 6 -2.42 -1.53 -3.08
CA PHE A 6 -3.86 -1.50 -3.18
C PHE A 6 -4.41 -0.63 -2.04
N ILE A 7 -5.37 0.24 -2.35
CA ILE A 7 -6.11 1.04 -1.38
C ILE A 7 -7.60 0.84 -1.65
N SER A 8 -8.36 0.54 -0.61
CA SER A 8 -9.82 0.52 -0.63
C SER A 8 -10.33 1.63 0.27
N PHE A 9 -11.03 2.56 -0.33
CA PHE A 9 -11.65 3.67 0.36
C PHE A 9 -12.99 3.25 0.95
N ASN A 10 -13.34 3.80 2.11
CA ASN A 10 -14.63 3.63 2.77
C ASN A 10 -15.80 4.15 1.90
N SER A 11 -15.49 5.02 0.93
CA SER A 11 -16.44 5.46 -0.11
C SER A 11 -16.81 4.36 -1.13
N GLY A 12 -16.11 3.22 -1.11
CA GLY A 12 -16.27 2.12 -2.06
C GLY A 12 -15.41 2.26 -3.33
N LEU A 13 -14.57 3.30 -3.42
CA LEU A 13 -13.57 3.42 -4.48
C LEU A 13 -12.35 2.56 -4.16
N ASN A 14 -11.61 2.16 -5.19
CA ASN A 14 -10.34 1.44 -5.06
C ASN A 14 -9.26 2.13 -5.89
N HIS A 15 -8.02 2.09 -5.40
CA HIS A 15 -6.84 2.59 -6.11
C HIS A 15 -5.72 1.55 -6.08
N ASN A 16 -5.08 1.33 -7.22
CA ASN A 16 -4.01 0.36 -7.41
C ASN A 16 -2.82 1.02 -8.10
N ALA A 17 -1.62 0.83 -7.55
CA ALA A 17 -0.40 1.37 -8.13
C ALA A 17 0.79 0.42 -7.95
N LEU A 18 1.77 0.54 -8.86
CA LEU A 18 3.04 -0.17 -8.79
C LEU A 18 4.17 0.83 -8.58
N TYR A 19 5.06 0.52 -7.64
CA TYR A 19 6.17 1.37 -7.26
C TYR A 19 7.49 0.61 -7.39
N GLU A 20 8.55 1.32 -7.80
CA GLU A 20 9.91 0.77 -7.89
C GLU A 20 10.63 0.78 -6.53
N SER A 21 10.05 1.42 -5.50
CA SER A 21 10.64 1.49 -4.15
C SER A 21 9.58 1.63 -3.06
N LEU A 22 9.88 1.12 -1.86
CA LEU A 22 9.05 1.27 -0.67
C LEU A 22 8.95 2.72 -0.17
N ILE A 23 9.96 3.54 -0.48
CA ILE A 23 9.92 4.97 -0.17
C ILE A 23 8.77 5.61 -0.95
N ALA A 24 8.63 5.32 -2.25
CA ALA A 24 7.55 5.86 -3.06
C ALA A 24 6.17 5.34 -2.64
N VAL A 25 6.07 4.06 -2.20
CA VAL A 25 4.83 3.53 -1.60
C VAL A 25 4.44 4.35 -0.37
N ARG A 26 5.40 4.60 0.53
CA ARG A 26 5.16 5.36 1.75
C ARG A 26 4.76 6.81 1.43
N GLU A 27 5.46 7.48 0.53
CA GLU A 27 5.11 8.85 0.10
C GLU A 27 3.69 8.90 -0.48
N SER A 28 3.29 7.88 -1.26
CA SER A 28 1.92 7.78 -1.76
C SER A 28 0.89 7.60 -0.65
N LEU A 29 1.19 6.82 0.40
CA LEU A 29 0.30 6.66 1.56
C LEU A 29 0.21 7.94 2.39
N GLU A 30 1.32 8.63 2.59
CA GLU A 30 1.33 9.91 3.31
C GLU A 30 0.52 10.97 2.54
N GLN A 31 0.67 11.04 1.22
CA GLN A 31 -0.13 11.94 0.39
C GLN A 31 -1.62 11.60 0.47
N LEU A 32 -1.98 10.31 0.42
CA LEU A 32 -3.36 9.86 0.59
C LEU A 32 -3.96 10.34 1.91
N VAL A 33 -3.24 10.13 3.02
CA VAL A 33 -3.67 10.55 4.35
C VAL A 33 -3.90 12.06 4.39
N VAL A 34 -3.01 12.84 3.77
CA VAL A 34 -3.17 14.30 3.66
C VAL A 34 -4.39 14.68 2.83
N ASP A 35 -4.62 14.00 1.70
CA ASP A 35 -5.73 14.27 0.79
C ASP A 35 -7.09 13.95 1.42
N GLU A 36 -7.16 12.90 2.26
CA GLU A 36 -8.32 12.54 3.08
C GLU A 36 -8.49 13.45 4.31
N GLY A 37 -7.61 14.44 4.51
CA GLY A 37 -7.65 15.38 5.63
C GLY A 37 -7.30 14.76 6.99
N LEU A 38 -6.59 13.63 6.98
CA LEU A 38 -6.13 12.90 8.16
C LEU A 38 -4.74 13.37 8.61
N ASN A 39 -4.33 12.96 9.81
CA ASN A 39 -3.03 13.29 10.37
C ASN A 39 -2.05 12.14 10.22
N VAL A 40 -1.01 12.32 9.40
CA VAL A 40 0.04 11.33 9.10
C VAL A 40 0.68 10.71 10.35
N GLU A 41 0.95 11.52 11.38
CA GLU A 41 1.56 11.01 12.62
C GLU A 41 0.59 10.18 13.46
N ALA A 42 -0.71 10.48 13.38
CA ALA A 42 -1.76 9.77 14.11
C ALA A 42 -2.17 8.45 13.43
N GLU A 43 -2.10 8.38 12.11
CA GLU A 43 -2.48 7.19 11.33
C GLU A 43 -1.45 6.05 11.42
N GLY A 44 -0.25 6.32 11.93
CA GLY A 44 0.74 5.26 12.18
C GLY A 44 1.24 4.58 10.90
N ILE A 45 1.38 5.34 9.81
CA ILE A 45 1.91 4.83 8.54
C ILE A 45 3.29 4.19 8.76
N PRO A 46 3.53 2.95 8.30
CA PRO A 46 4.78 2.24 8.56
C PRO A 46 5.96 2.95 7.90
N LYS A 47 7.11 2.95 8.58
CA LYS A 47 8.35 3.43 7.96
C LYS A 47 8.81 2.43 6.90
N ALA A 48 9.54 2.92 5.91
CA ALA A 48 10.12 2.07 4.87
C ALA A 48 11.01 0.95 5.48
N GLU A 49 11.74 1.21 6.56
CA GLU A 49 12.55 0.21 7.27
C GLU A 49 11.71 -0.91 7.89
N ASP A 50 10.52 -0.60 8.40
CA ASP A 50 9.62 -1.59 8.99
C ASP A 50 9.01 -2.46 7.88
N LEU A 51 8.65 -1.85 6.74
CA LEU A 51 8.20 -2.57 5.56
C LEU A 51 9.29 -3.51 5.01
N ILE A 52 10.55 -3.07 4.94
CA ILE A 52 11.67 -3.92 4.48
C ILE A 52 11.77 -5.17 5.36
N LYS A 53 11.79 -5.02 6.68
CA LYS A 53 11.86 -6.17 7.61
C LYS A 53 10.65 -7.08 7.49
N HIS A 54 9.47 -6.51 7.24
CA HIS A 54 8.25 -7.29 7.05
C HIS A 54 8.33 -8.15 5.78
N PHE A 55 8.80 -7.58 4.67
CA PHE A 55 8.93 -8.33 3.40
C PHE A 55 10.05 -9.38 3.41
N GLU A 56 11.08 -9.23 4.26
CA GLU A 56 12.07 -10.31 4.48
C GLU A 56 11.43 -11.61 5.00
N LEU A 57 10.24 -11.54 5.62
CA LEU A 57 9.48 -12.70 6.09
C LEU A 57 8.62 -13.33 4.98
N GLY A 58 8.49 -12.67 3.82
CA GLY A 58 7.71 -13.14 2.68
C GLY A 58 6.20 -12.89 2.80
N ASP A 59 5.78 -12.05 3.76
CA ASP A 59 4.38 -11.73 4.01
C ASP A 59 3.99 -10.37 3.42
N ASP A 60 2.73 -10.26 2.99
CA ASP A 60 2.13 -8.99 2.58
C ASP A 60 1.89 -8.08 3.81
N TYR A 61 1.86 -6.77 3.61
CA TYR A 61 1.54 -5.80 4.65
C TYR A 61 0.13 -5.25 4.45
N VAL A 62 -0.69 -5.22 5.52
CA VAL A 62 -2.05 -4.66 5.50
C VAL A 62 -2.18 -3.66 6.64
N GLY A 63 -2.72 -2.47 6.34
CA GLY A 63 -2.97 -1.41 7.32
C GLY A 63 -4.32 -0.75 7.10
N GLY A 64 -4.85 -0.12 8.15
CA GLY A 64 -6.11 0.62 8.13
C GLY A 64 -5.92 2.04 8.60
N LEU A 65 -6.72 2.97 8.06
CA LEU A 65 -6.79 4.37 8.46
C LEU A 65 -8.04 4.62 9.31
N SER A 66 -8.02 5.69 10.10
CA SER A 66 -9.07 6.04 11.05
C SER A 66 -10.42 6.40 10.41
N ASN A 67 -10.41 6.81 9.13
CA ASN A 67 -11.62 7.08 8.34
C ASN A 67 -12.30 5.79 7.80
N GLY A 68 -11.72 4.62 8.04
CA GLY A 68 -12.20 3.32 7.56
C GLY A 68 -11.61 2.87 6.23
N ASP A 69 -10.72 3.66 5.62
CA ASP A 69 -9.93 3.22 4.47
C ASP A 69 -8.92 2.17 4.91
N TRP A 70 -8.49 1.32 3.99
CA TRP A 70 -7.42 0.37 4.25
C TRP A 70 -6.55 0.17 3.02
N PHE A 71 -5.33 -0.27 3.27
CA PHE A 71 -4.33 -0.49 2.23
C PHE A 71 -3.64 -1.83 2.38
N HIS A 72 -3.19 -2.36 1.27
CA HIS A 72 -2.42 -3.60 1.16
C HIS A 72 -1.20 -3.36 0.29
N ILE A 73 -0.04 -3.75 0.79
CA ILE A 73 1.24 -3.62 0.12
C ILE A 73 1.80 -5.03 -0.07
N GLN A 74 2.15 -5.33 -1.30
CA GLN A 74 2.72 -6.62 -1.69
C GLN A 74 4.01 -6.41 -2.46
N GLU A 75 5.04 -7.19 -2.12
CA GLU A 75 6.24 -7.29 -2.94
C GLU A 75 5.94 -8.15 -4.18
N THR A 76 6.25 -7.63 -5.37
CA THR A 76 6.04 -8.33 -6.63
C THR A 76 7.27 -8.30 -7.51
N SER A 77 7.49 -9.41 -8.22
CA SER A 77 8.45 -9.49 -9.33
C SER A 77 7.77 -9.09 -10.64
N ASP A 78 8.55 -8.68 -11.64
CA ASP A 78 8.03 -8.35 -12.98
C ASP A 78 7.22 -9.50 -13.60
N GLU A 79 7.59 -10.75 -13.31
CA GLU A 79 6.90 -11.95 -13.77
C GLU A 79 5.51 -12.13 -13.15
N ASN A 80 5.27 -11.57 -11.96
CA ASN A 80 4.02 -11.75 -11.21
C ASN A 80 3.04 -10.58 -11.35
N ILE A 81 3.47 -9.44 -11.91
CA ILE A 81 2.63 -8.24 -12.07
C ILE A 81 1.32 -8.54 -12.81
N GLN A 82 1.35 -9.32 -13.89
CA GLN A 82 0.14 -9.63 -14.64
C GLN A 82 -0.86 -10.50 -13.86
N LYS A 83 -0.37 -11.34 -12.93
CA LYS A 83 -1.24 -12.13 -12.05
C LYS A 83 -1.83 -11.29 -10.92
N THR A 84 -1.06 -10.36 -10.37
CA THR A 84 -1.51 -9.45 -9.30
C THR A 84 -2.58 -8.48 -9.82
N LEU A 85 -2.36 -7.87 -10.99
CA LEU A 85 -3.35 -7.00 -11.62
C LEU A 85 -4.60 -7.74 -12.11
N GLY A 86 -4.45 -9.00 -12.55
CA GLY A 86 -5.57 -9.81 -13.05
C GLY A 86 -6.51 -10.37 -11.97
N LYS A 87 -6.05 -10.50 -10.72
CA LYS A 87 -6.86 -11.04 -9.60
C LYS A 87 -7.81 -10.02 -8.96
N ILE A 88 -7.59 -8.73 -9.18
CA ILE A 88 -8.35 -7.64 -8.53
C ILE A 88 -9.56 -7.20 -9.39
N LEU A 89 -9.72 -7.75 -10.61
CA LEU A 89 -10.80 -7.44 -11.55
C LEU A 89 -11.92 -8.51 -11.61
N VAL A 90 -12.04 -9.38 -10.59
CA VAL A 90 -13.08 -10.43 -10.53
C VAL A 90 -13.94 -10.30 -9.28
#